data_AF-A0A2V5VNR2-F1
#
_entry.id   AF-A0A2V5VNR2-F1
#
_cell.length_a   1.000
_cell.length_b   1.000
_cell.length_c   1.000
_cell.angle_alpha   90.00
_cell.angle_beta   90.00
_cell.angle_gamma   90.00
#
_symmetry.space_group_name_H-M   'P 1'
#
loop_
_entity.id
_entity.type
_entity.pdbx_description
1 polymer ?
#
loop_
_entity_poly.entity_id
_entity_poly.type
_entity_poly.pdbx_seq_one_letter_code
_entity_poly.pdbx_strand_id
1 'polypeptide(L)'
;MILTRSTVELWGALGLLALGIAAAGAWLTRKQPHLTNWRVVASLLLMVAIYIAAYLRLPDQAGYLLPIVPAILLLVYLFTPRRFLQTALCCLLITPFIELTAVGLRPGAILADHQQRLQNLANIRAILNIAENAPGSNVFVVGASEPQIAVLAPHLQRGRNHYVDIMTASEAKAAVENGQSLYYLPTMRRFNYSVNGVDLAKYGARDMRSLLNPFKIAPQIEP
;
A
#
# COMPACT_ATOMS: atom_id res chain seq x y z
N MET A 1 -4.10 -18.25 6.76
CA MET A 1 -3.41 -17.05 6.25
C MET A 1 -3.06 -17.18 4.77
N ILE A 2 -2.40 -18.24 4.31
CA ILE A 2 -2.05 -18.42 2.88
C ILE A 2 -3.30 -18.54 1.98
N LEU A 3 -4.28 -19.35 2.37
CA LEU A 3 -5.53 -19.54 1.61
C LEU A 3 -6.32 -18.25 1.42
N THR A 4 -6.48 -17.44 2.47
CA THR A 4 -7.18 -16.15 2.41
C THR A 4 -6.48 -15.15 1.50
N ARG A 5 -5.14 -15.15 1.48
CA ARG A 5 -4.32 -14.32 0.57
C ARG A 5 -4.46 -14.75 -0.88
N SER A 6 -4.39 -16.05 -1.15
CA SER A 6 -4.49 -16.58 -2.52
C SER A 6 -5.88 -16.47 -3.16
N THR A 7 -6.93 -16.25 -2.36
CA THR A 7 -8.32 -16.26 -2.82
C THR A 7 -8.96 -14.89 -2.70
N VAL A 8 -9.13 -14.39 -1.49
CA VAL A 8 -9.84 -13.13 -1.23
C VAL A 8 -9.00 -11.92 -1.63
N GLU A 9 -7.69 -11.90 -1.36
CA GLU A 9 -6.86 -10.75 -1.75
C GLU A 9 -6.60 -10.70 -3.26
N LEU A 10 -6.59 -11.86 -3.94
CA LEU A 10 -6.35 -11.91 -5.39
C LEU A 10 -7.62 -11.67 -6.22
N TRP A 11 -8.74 -12.28 -5.82
CA TRP A 11 -9.97 -12.27 -6.62
C TRP A 11 -11.09 -11.42 -6.02
N GLY A 12 -11.01 -11.07 -4.73
CA GLY A 12 -12.13 -10.50 -3.99
C GLY A 12 -13.28 -11.50 -3.77
N ALA A 13 -14.17 -11.19 -2.84
CA ALA A 13 -15.36 -12.02 -2.59
C ALA A 13 -16.26 -12.13 -3.84
N LEU A 14 -16.42 -11.03 -4.58
CA LEU A 14 -17.20 -10.99 -5.83
C LEU A 14 -16.55 -11.79 -6.97
N GLY A 15 -15.22 -11.77 -7.09
CA GLY A 15 -14.53 -12.60 -8.09
C GLY A 15 -14.60 -14.09 -7.78
N LEU A 16 -14.54 -14.48 -6.50
CA LEU A 16 -14.78 -15.88 -6.11
C LEU A 16 -16.21 -16.33 -6.43
N LEU A 17 -17.21 -15.48 -6.16
CA LEU A 17 -18.59 -15.74 -6.55
C LEU A 17 -18.74 -15.86 -8.08
N ALA A 18 -18.06 -15.00 -8.84
CA ALA A 18 -18.06 -15.04 -10.31
C ALA A 18 -17.47 -16.36 -10.84
N LEU A 19 -16.35 -16.82 -10.28
CA LEU A 19 -15.75 -18.12 -10.61
C LEU A 19 -16.68 -19.28 -10.22
N GLY A 20 -17.36 -19.19 -9.07
CA GLY A 20 -18.37 -20.16 -8.65
C GLY A 20 -19.56 -20.24 -9.62
N ILE A 21 -20.08 -19.10 -10.08
CA ILE A 21 -21.15 -19.03 -11.09
C ILE A 21 -20.69 -19.65 -12.41
N ALA A 22 -19.46 -19.37 -12.84
CA ALA A 22 -18.90 -19.94 -14.05
C ALA A 22 -18.75 -21.47 -13.95
N ALA A 23 -18.23 -21.97 -12.82
CA ALA A 23 -18.10 -23.40 -12.56
C ALA A 23 -19.45 -24.13 -12.50
N ALA A 24 -20.45 -23.53 -11.82
CA ALA A 24 -21.81 -24.07 -11.76
C ALA A 24 -22.46 -24.08 -13.15
N GLY A 25 -22.27 -23.01 -13.94
CA GLY A 25 -22.73 -22.93 -15.31
C GLY A 25 -22.11 -24.01 -16.20
N ALA A 26 -20.79 -24.24 -16.08
CA ALA A 26 -20.08 -25.31 -16.78
C ALA A 26 -20.61 -26.71 -16.41
N TRP A 27 -20.83 -26.97 -15.12
CA TRP A 27 -21.40 -28.24 -14.64
C TRP A 27 -22.82 -28.45 -15.17
N LEU A 28 -23.70 -27.47 -14.98
CA LEU A 28 -25.13 -27.60 -15.29
C LEU A 28 -25.41 -27.69 -16.79
N THR A 29 -24.61 -27.02 -17.62
CA THR A 29 -24.92 -26.96 -19.05
C THR A 29 -24.33 -28.08 -19.87
N ARG A 30 -23.39 -28.91 -19.34
CA ARG A 30 -22.76 -30.10 -19.97
C ARG A 30 -22.78 -30.09 -21.51
N LYS A 31 -22.51 -28.93 -22.12
CA LYS A 31 -22.45 -28.78 -23.57
C LYS A 31 -21.02 -29.06 -23.97
N GLN A 32 -20.88 -29.66 -25.15
CA GLN A 32 -19.59 -30.06 -25.68
C GLN A 32 -18.62 -28.88 -25.54
N PRO A 33 -17.45 -29.08 -24.90
CA PRO A 33 -16.45 -28.03 -24.78
C PRO A 33 -16.17 -27.48 -26.18
N HIS A 34 -15.89 -26.17 -26.29
CA HIS A 34 -15.31 -25.65 -27.53
C HIS A 34 -14.16 -26.59 -27.92
N LEU A 35 -14.05 -27.01 -29.18
CA LEU A 35 -13.06 -27.99 -29.65
C LEU A 35 -11.65 -27.58 -29.16
N THR A 36 -11.25 -28.12 -28.01
CA THR A 36 -10.08 -27.62 -27.30
C THR A 36 -8.98 -28.64 -27.48
N ASN A 37 -7.88 -28.21 -28.07
CA ASN A 37 -6.68 -29.01 -28.13
C ASN A 37 -6.20 -29.26 -26.69
N TRP A 38 -6.16 -30.53 -26.27
CA TRP A 38 -5.77 -30.92 -24.91
C TRP A 38 -4.39 -30.36 -24.52
N ARG A 39 -3.50 -30.14 -25.51
CA ARG A 39 -2.20 -29.51 -25.29
C ARG A 39 -2.31 -28.08 -24.75
N VAL A 40 -3.31 -27.32 -25.19
CA VAL A 40 -3.57 -25.95 -24.71
C VAL A 40 -3.98 -25.99 -23.23
N VAL A 41 -4.89 -26.91 -22.87
CA VAL A 41 -5.31 -27.10 -21.47
C VAL A 41 -4.11 -27.50 -20.61
N ALA A 42 -3.31 -28.47 -21.07
CA ALA A 42 -2.12 -28.92 -20.36
C ALA A 42 -1.11 -27.77 -20.15
N SER A 43 -0.85 -26.94 -21.16
CA SER A 43 0.03 -25.78 -21.04
C SER A 43 -0.50 -24.74 -20.05
N LEU A 44 -1.80 -24.46 -20.06
CA LEU A 44 -2.42 -23.53 -19.10
C LEU A 44 -2.36 -24.06 -17.67
N LEU A 45 -2.64 -25.35 -17.46
CA LEU A 45 -2.54 -25.99 -16.16
C LEU A 45 -1.09 -26.03 -15.65
N LEU A 46 -0.13 -26.31 -16.53
CA LEU A 46 1.29 -26.28 -16.18
C LEU A 46 1.72 -24.87 -15.77
N MET A 47 1.29 -23.84 -16.49
CA MET A 47 1.53 -22.44 -16.13
C MET A 47 0.96 -22.12 -14.74
N VAL A 48 -0.30 -22.48 -14.49
CA VAL A 48 -0.95 -22.32 -13.17
C VAL A 48 -0.12 -23.03 -12.08
N ALA A 49 0.29 -24.28 -12.31
CA ALA A 49 1.05 -25.07 -11.35
C ALA A 49 2.43 -24.45 -11.03
N ILE A 50 3.15 -23.96 -12.05
CA ILE A 50 4.46 -23.30 -11.87
C ILE A 50 4.33 -22.06 -10.99
N TYR A 51 3.34 -21.20 -11.25
CA TYR A 51 3.16 -19.97 -10.47
C TYR A 51 2.60 -20.25 -9.06
N ILE A 52 1.76 -21.28 -8.87
CA ILE A 52 1.38 -21.74 -7.53
C ILE A 52 2.61 -22.21 -6.77
N ALA A 53 3.49 -23.02 -7.38
CA ALA A 53 4.72 -23.48 -6.76
C ALA A 53 5.67 -22.31 -6.42
N ALA A 54 5.77 -21.31 -7.30
CA ALA A 54 6.52 -20.08 -7.03
C ALA A 54 5.95 -19.30 -5.85
N TYR A 55 4.62 -19.16 -5.76
CA TYR A 55 3.94 -18.50 -4.64
C TYR A 55 4.13 -19.26 -3.32
N LEU A 56 4.07 -20.59 -3.33
CA LEU A 56 4.34 -21.39 -2.13
C LEU A 56 5.79 -21.27 -1.66
N ARG A 57 6.73 -21.02 -2.58
CA ARG A 57 8.14 -20.78 -2.25
C ARG A 57 8.39 -19.37 -1.72
N LEU A 58 7.63 -18.37 -2.17
CA LEU A 58 7.77 -16.95 -1.80
C LEU A 58 6.40 -16.37 -1.41
N PRO A 59 5.88 -16.68 -0.21
CA PRO A 59 4.50 -16.35 0.20
C PRO A 59 4.28 -14.86 0.52
N ASP A 60 5.28 -14.01 0.33
CA ASP A 60 5.26 -12.65 0.87
C ASP A 60 4.38 -11.68 0.08
N GLN A 61 4.03 -11.98 -1.19
CA GLN A 61 3.18 -11.08 -1.99
C GLN A 61 2.18 -11.85 -2.87
N ALA A 62 0.88 -11.58 -2.68
CA ALA A 62 -0.18 -12.10 -3.56
C ALA A 62 0.00 -11.67 -5.03
N GLY A 63 0.80 -10.62 -5.28
CA GLY A 63 1.17 -10.15 -6.62
C GLY A 63 1.84 -11.22 -7.50
N TYR A 64 2.48 -12.24 -6.92
CA TYR A 64 3.06 -13.35 -7.70
C TYR A 64 2.02 -14.18 -8.45
N LEU A 65 0.75 -14.11 -8.06
CA LEU A 65 -0.34 -14.84 -8.69
C LEU A 65 -1.00 -14.07 -9.85
N LEU A 66 -0.65 -12.80 -10.08
CA LEU A 66 -1.19 -11.99 -11.16
C LEU A 66 -1.05 -12.65 -12.55
N PRO A 67 0.09 -13.28 -12.91
CA PRO A 67 0.23 -13.95 -14.21
C PRO A 67 -0.71 -15.15 -14.40
N ILE A 68 -1.24 -15.74 -13.31
CA ILE A 68 -2.17 -16.87 -13.37
C ILE A 68 -3.57 -16.42 -13.78
N VAL A 69 -3.96 -15.18 -13.46
CA VAL A 69 -5.30 -14.63 -13.74
C VAL A 69 -5.74 -14.86 -15.20
N PRO A 70 -4.97 -14.44 -16.23
CA PRO A 70 -5.37 -14.69 -17.61
C PRO A 70 -5.46 -16.18 -17.96
N ALA A 71 -4.60 -17.03 -17.39
CA ALA A 71 -4.64 -18.47 -17.61
C ALA A 71 -5.91 -19.11 -17.04
N ILE A 72 -6.34 -18.68 -15.84
CA ILE A 72 -7.60 -19.10 -15.23
C ILE A 72 -8.80 -18.60 -16.04
N LEU A 73 -8.79 -17.35 -16.51
CA LEU A 73 -9.88 -16.84 -17.35
C LEU A 73 -10.00 -17.59 -18.67
N LEU A 74 -8.87 -17.97 -19.29
CA LEU A 74 -8.85 -18.81 -20.48
C LEU A 74 -9.38 -20.22 -20.17
N LEU A 75 -8.98 -20.84 -19.07
CA LEU A 75 -9.54 -22.13 -18.64
C LEU A 75 -11.07 -22.02 -18.44
N VAL A 76 -11.54 -21.00 -17.74
CA VAL A 76 -12.97 -20.74 -17.54
C VAL A 76 -13.69 -20.57 -18.88
N TYR A 77 -13.12 -19.82 -19.83
CA TYR A 77 -13.67 -19.66 -21.18
C TYR A 77 -13.87 -20.99 -21.92
N LEU A 78 -12.92 -21.93 -21.81
CA LEU A 78 -12.97 -23.21 -22.53
C LEU A 78 -14.10 -24.13 -22.06
N PHE A 79 -14.49 -24.03 -20.78
CA PHE A 79 -15.47 -24.92 -20.16
C PHE A 79 -16.83 -24.25 -19.87
N THR A 80 -16.94 -22.93 -20.01
CA THR A 80 -18.14 -22.18 -19.59
C THR A 80 -18.94 -21.67 -20.79
N PRO A 81 -20.27 -21.87 -20.83
CA PRO A 81 -21.12 -21.26 -21.86
C PRO A 81 -21.08 -19.72 -21.82
N ARG A 82 -21.22 -19.10 -23.00
CA ARG A 82 -21.07 -17.64 -23.21
C ARG A 82 -21.81 -16.75 -22.20
N ARG A 83 -23.05 -17.09 -21.83
CA ARG A 83 -23.88 -16.28 -20.91
C ARG A 83 -23.26 -16.22 -19.51
N PHE A 84 -22.88 -17.36 -18.96
CA PHE A 84 -22.29 -17.44 -17.62
C PHE A 84 -20.89 -16.81 -17.59
N LEU A 85 -20.11 -16.99 -18.66
CA LEU A 85 -18.83 -16.30 -18.80
C LEU A 85 -18.99 -14.77 -18.80
N GLN A 86 -19.95 -14.23 -19.56
CA GLN A 86 -20.21 -12.79 -19.60
C GLN A 86 -20.58 -12.27 -18.21
N THR A 87 -21.46 -12.97 -17.49
CA THR A 87 -21.80 -12.61 -16.10
C THR A 87 -20.56 -12.62 -15.20
N ALA A 88 -19.72 -13.66 -15.28
CA ALA A 88 -18.52 -13.76 -14.47
C ALA A 88 -17.51 -12.63 -14.78
N LEU A 89 -17.30 -12.30 -16.05
CA LEU A 89 -16.43 -11.20 -16.46
C LEU A 89 -16.98 -9.83 -16.01
N CYS A 90 -18.29 -9.60 -16.12
CA CYS A 90 -18.91 -8.38 -15.59
C CYS A 90 -18.72 -8.26 -14.08
N CYS A 91 -18.89 -9.34 -13.32
CA CYS A 91 -18.64 -9.34 -11.87
C CYS A 91 -17.16 -9.04 -11.55
N LEU A 92 -16.21 -9.63 -12.29
CA LEU A 92 -14.79 -9.36 -12.12
C LEU A 92 -14.42 -7.90 -12.40
N LEU A 93 -15.03 -7.27 -13.41
CA LEU A 93 -14.83 -5.85 -13.71
C LEU A 93 -15.35 -4.91 -12.62
N ILE A 94 -16.41 -5.32 -11.89
CA ILE A 94 -17.00 -4.54 -10.81
C ILE A 94 -16.22 -4.70 -9.50
N THR A 95 -15.62 -5.88 -9.29
CA THR A 95 -14.89 -6.23 -8.07
C THR A 95 -13.84 -5.20 -7.60
N PRO A 96 -12.99 -4.59 -8.46
CA PRO A 96 -12.01 -3.61 -7.98
C PRO A 96 -12.64 -2.33 -7.40
N PHE A 97 -13.92 -2.06 -7.68
CA PHE A 97 -14.65 -0.89 -7.19
C PHE A 97 -15.51 -1.18 -5.97
N ILE A 98 -15.93 -2.43 -5.76
CA ILE A 98 -16.89 -2.80 -4.72
C ILE A 98 -16.40 -4.06 -4.01
N GLU A 99 -16.27 -3.98 -2.68
CA GLU A 99 -15.99 -5.14 -1.84
C GLU A 99 -17.23 -5.52 -1.02
N LEU A 100 -17.58 -6.80 -1.05
CA LEU A 100 -18.65 -7.36 -0.24
C LEU A 100 -18.07 -7.95 1.04
N THR A 101 -18.43 -7.38 2.19
CA THR A 101 -17.97 -7.84 3.51
C THR A 101 -19.15 -8.32 4.37
N ALA A 102 -18.87 -9.00 5.48
CA ALA A 102 -19.92 -9.46 6.41
C ALA A 102 -20.78 -8.31 7.00
N VAL A 103 -20.26 -7.08 6.99
CA VAL A 103 -20.90 -5.87 7.54
C VAL A 103 -21.57 -5.03 6.43
N GLY A 104 -21.42 -5.43 5.15
CA GLY A 104 -22.04 -4.75 4.01
C GLY A 104 -21.04 -4.41 2.90
N LEU A 105 -21.44 -3.44 2.05
CA LEU A 105 -20.66 -2.97 0.91
C LEU A 105 -19.61 -1.95 1.36
N ARG A 106 -18.37 -2.14 0.89
CA ARG A 106 -17.24 -1.23 1.11
C ARG A 106 -16.62 -0.81 -0.22
N PRO A 107 -15.93 0.35 -0.27
CA PRO A 107 -15.13 0.72 -1.43
C PRO A 107 -14.14 -0.39 -1.75
N GLY A 108 -14.12 -0.85 -3.00
CA GLY A 108 -13.16 -1.86 -3.47
C GLY A 108 -11.74 -1.32 -3.53
N ALA A 109 -10.80 -2.20 -3.86
CA ALA A 109 -9.36 -1.93 -3.79
C ALA A 109 -8.92 -0.63 -4.50
N ILE A 110 -9.49 -0.30 -5.67
CA ILE A 110 -9.12 0.93 -6.40
C ILE A 110 -9.58 2.18 -5.65
N LEU A 111 -10.82 2.18 -5.14
CA LEU A 111 -11.37 3.33 -4.42
C LEU A 111 -10.69 3.51 -3.06
N ALA A 112 -10.43 2.41 -2.36
CA ALA A 112 -9.69 2.42 -1.10
C ALA A 112 -8.27 2.95 -1.30
N ASP A 113 -7.54 2.48 -2.32
CA ASP A 113 -6.20 2.97 -2.66
C ASP A 113 -6.24 4.46 -3.03
N HIS A 114 -7.22 4.89 -3.83
CA HIS A 114 -7.38 6.30 -4.19
C HIS A 114 -7.62 7.19 -2.95
N GLN A 115 -8.50 6.78 -2.03
CA GLN A 115 -8.74 7.49 -0.77
C GLN A 115 -7.48 7.56 0.09
N GLN A 116 -6.73 6.46 0.20
CA GLN A 116 -5.48 6.41 0.94
C GLN A 116 -4.43 7.35 0.33
N ARG A 117 -4.31 7.39 -0.99
CA ARG A 117 -3.40 8.32 -1.69
C ARG A 117 -3.78 9.78 -1.42
N LEU A 118 -5.07 10.12 -1.48
CA LEU A 118 -5.54 11.47 -1.16
C LEU A 118 -5.21 11.86 0.28
N GLN A 119 -5.43 10.95 1.25
CA GLN A 119 -5.09 11.20 2.64
C GLN A 119 -3.59 11.36 2.84
N ASN A 120 -2.77 10.53 2.20
CA ASN A 120 -1.31 10.63 2.24
C ASN A 120 -0.82 11.98 1.68
N LEU A 121 -1.37 12.41 0.54
CA LEU A 121 -1.05 13.72 -0.04
C LEU A 121 -1.47 14.87 0.88
N ALA A 122 -2.64 14.79 1.52
CA ALA A 122 -3.08 15.79 2.49
C ALA A 122 -2.12 15.86 3.70
N ASN A 123 -1.70 14.70 4.22
CA ASN A 123 -0.74 14.62 5.32
C ASN A 123 0.61 15.23 4.94
N ILE A 124 1.14 14.92 3.74
CA ILE A 124 2.40 15.50 3.27
C ILE A 124 2.28 17.01 3.10
N ARG A 125 1.20 17.51 2.50
CA ARG A 125 0.96 18.95 2.38
C ARG A 125 0.91 19.64 3.75
N ALA A 126 0.31 19.01 4.75
CA ALA A 126 0.33 19.53 6.11
C ALA A 126 1.74 19.60 6.70
N ILE A 127 2.56 18.56 6.50
CA ILE A 127 3.98 18.53 6.90
C ILE A 127 4.75 19.67 6.24
N LEU A 128 4.60 19.83 4.92
CA LEU A 128 5.27 20.88 4.16
C LEU A 128 4.87 22.28 4.62
N ASN A 129 3.58 22.52 4.84
CA ASN A 129 3.10 23.82 5.31
C ASN A 129 3.65 24.17 6.71
N ILE A 130 3.73 23.19 7.63
CA ILE A 130 4.34 23.40 8.95
C ILE A 130 5.84 23.71 8.79
N ALA A 131 6.54 22.93 7.97
CA ALA A 131 7.97 23.07 7.77
C ALA A 131 8.33 24.42 7.13
N GLU A 132 7.60 24.84 6.10
CA GLU A 132 7.81 26.14 5.43
C GLU A 132 7.64 27.33 6.37
N ASN A 133 6.71 27.24 7.32
CA ASN A 133 6.46 28.28 8.31
C ASN A 133 7.37 28.20 9.55
N ALA A 134 8.19 27.14 9.67
CA ALA A 134 9.12 27.02 10.79
C ALA A 134 10.27 28.06 10.66
N PRO A 135 10.64 28.73 11.75
CA PRO A 135 11.75 29.68 11.75
C PRO A 135 13.09 28.95 11.61
N GLY A 136 14.08 29.60 10.99
CA GLY A 136 15.46 29.10 10.91
C GLY A 136 15.70 27.97 9.90
N SER A 137 16.84 27.30 10.04
CA SER A 137 17.22 26.10 9.28
C SER A 137 16.82 24.86 10.08
N ASN A 138 16.12 23.92 9.45
CA ASN A 138 15.48 22.82 10.16
C ASN A 138 15.73 21.49 9.45
N VAL A 139 15.83 20.41 10.23
CA VAL A 139 15.89 19.03 9.71
C VAL A 139 14.67 18.26 10.21
N PHE A 140 13.90 17.71 9.29
CA PHE A 140 12.66 16.97 9.54
C PHE A 140 12.85 15.49 9.24
N VAL A 141 12.71 14.64 10.26
CA VAL A 141 12.72 13.18 10.11
C VAL A 141 11.31 12.70 9.77
N VAL A 142 11.09 12.39 8.49
CA VAL A 142 9.76 12.14 7.88
C VAL A 142 9.57 10.70 7.39
N GLY A 143 10.59 9.85 7.50
CA GLY A 143 10.48 8.44 7.15
C GLY A 143 10.20 8.19 5.67
N ALA A 144 9.39 7.16 5.40
CA ALA A 144 8.91 6.76 4.07
C ALA A 144 8.15 7.87 3.30
N SER A 145 7.90 9.03 3.90
CA SER A 145 7.34 10.20 3.20
C SER A 145 8.42 11.01 2.48
N GLU A 146 9.72 10.80 2.77
CA GLU A 146 10.84 11.52 2.15
C GLU A 146 10.80 11.47 0.61
N PRO A 147 10.65 10.30 -0.05
CA PRO A 147 10.63 10.26 -1.51
C PRO A 147 9.42 10.97 -2.10
N GLN A 148 8.28 10.98 -1.40
CA GLN A 148 7.08 11.66 -1.85
C GLN A 148 7.23 13.19 -1.72
N ILE A 149 7.88 13.66 -0.65
CA ILE A 149 8.23 15.07 -0.47
C ILE A 149 9.21 15.53 -1.55
N ALA A 150 10.23 14.72 -1.85
CA ALA A 150 11.19 14.99 -2.93
C ALA A 150 10.51 15.25 -4.28
N VAL A 151 9.48 14.46 -4.59
CA VAL A 151 8.71 14.59 -5.84
C VAL A 151 7.74 15.78 -5.80
N LEU A 152 7.04 15.99 -4.68
CA LEU A 152 6.00 17.02 -4.58
C LEU A 152 6.56 18.44 -4.44
N ALA A 153 7.72 18.58 -3.81
CA ALA A 153 8.33 19.87 -3.52
C ALA A 153 9.85 19.83 -3.73
N PRO A 154 10.33 19.61 -4.98
CA PRO A 154 11.75 19.45 -5.28
C PRO A 154 12.57 20.69 -4.93
N HIS A 155 11.95 21.87 -4.96
CA HIS A 155 12.58 23.14 -4.57
C HIS A 155 12.94 23.18 -3.08
N LEU A 156 12.23 22.44 -2.22
CA LEU A 156 12.50 22.41 -0.79
C LEU A 156 13.74 21.58 -0.44
N GLN A 157 14.20 20.67 -1.31
CA GLN A 157 15.45 19.93 -1.08
C GLN A 157 16.69 20.83 -1.10
N ARG A 158 16.61 22.00 -1.73
CA ARG A 158 17.69 23.01 -1.75
C ARG A 158 17.44 24.18 -0.80
N GLY A 159 16.36 24.12 -0.04
CA GLY A 159 15.95 25.17 0.87
C GLY A 159 16.61 25.06 2.24
N ARG A 160 16.19 25.95 3.14
CA ARG A 160 16.59 25.97 4.56
C ARG A 160 16.12 24.74 5.35
N ASN A 161 15.16 23.99 4.83
CA ASN A 161 14.57 22.83 5.49
C ASN A 161 15.05 21.57 4.79
N HIS A 162 15.51 20.57 5.54
CA HIS A 162 15.97 19.29 5.00
C HIS A 162 15.06 18.18 5.50
N TYR A 163 14.72 17.25 4.62
CA TYR A 163 13.85 16.12 4.93
C TYR A 163 14.66 14.84 4.81
N VAL A 164 14.58 13.99 5.82
CA VAL A 164 15.36 12.75 5.89
C VAL A 164 14.47 11.59 6.32
N ASP A 165 14.76 10.41 5.79
CA ASP A 165 14.04 9.17 6.12
C ASP A 165 14.33 8.78 7.59
N ILE A 166 15.59 8.52 7.90
CA ILE A 166 16.10 8.20 9.24
C ILE A 166 17.38 8.99 9.52
N MET A 167 17.76 9.08 10.79
CA MET A 167 18.99 9.75 11.21
C MET A 167 19.81 8.89 12.17
N THR A 168 21.12 8.87 11.92
CA THR A 168 22.15 8.32 12.80
C THR A 168 22.52 9.33 13.90
N ALA A 169 23.27 8.86 14.90
CA ALA A 169 23.75 9.70 15.99
C ALA A 169 24.69 10.82 15.50
N SER A 170 25.55 10.51 14.53
CA SER A 170 26.48 11.48 13.92
C SER A 170 25.75 12.57 13.14
N GLU A 171 24.72 12.20 12.37
CA GLU A 171 23.92 13.18 11.61
C GLU A 171 23.11 14.07 12.55
N ALA A 172 22.50 13.50 13.59
CA ALA A 172 21.75 14.28 14.58
C ALA A 172 22.67 15.27 15.30
N LYS A 173 23.89 14.83 15.68
CA LYS A 173 24.88 15.71 16.32
C LYS A 173 25.34 16.82 15.37
N ALA A 174 25.67 16.48 14.12
CA ALA A 174 26.10 17.45 13.12
C ALA A 174 25.01 18.51 12.84
N ALA A 175 23.74 18.11 12.76
CA ALA A 175 22.63 19.04 12.58
C ALA A 175 22.54 20.07 13.72
N VAL A 176 22.69 19.62 14.98
CA VAL A 176 22.70 20.50 16.14
C VAL A 176 23.93 21.41 16.16
N GLU A 177 25.12 20.86 15.86
CA GLU A 177 26.37 21.63 15.79
C GLU A 177 26.31 22.72 14.69
N ASN A 178 25.59 22.47 13.60
CA ASN A 178 25.32 23.43 12.52
C ASN A 178 24.19 24.43 12.85
N GLY A 179 23.65 24.42 14.08
CA GLY A 179 22.58 25.32 14.51
C GLY A 179 21.21 25.01 13.90
N GLN A 180 21.01 23.81 13.36
CA GLN A 180 19.72 23.40 12.79
C GLN A 180 18.79 22.87 13.88
N SER A 181 17.51 23.24 13.82
CA SER A 181 16.50 22.67 14.70
C SER A 181 16.01 21.33 14.16
N LEU A 182 15.96 20.33 15.03
CA LEU A 182 15.54 18.97 14.67
C LEU A 182 14.07 18.73 15.01
N TYR A 183 13.32 18.18 14.06
CA TYR A 183 11.93 17.76 14.25
C TYR A 183 11.72 16.34 13.74
N TYR A 184 10.83 15.59 14.39
CA TYR A 184 10.44 14.25 13.94
C TYR A 184 8.92 14.09 13.92
N LEU A 185 8.43 13.24 13.01
CA LEU A 185 7.07 12.71 13.12
C LEU A 185 6.98 11.75 14.31
N PRO A 186 5.88 11.71 15.09
CA PRO A 186 5.77 10.90 16.31
C PRO A 186 6.11 9.42 16.10
N THR A 187 5.70 8.87 14.94
CA THR A 187 5.97 7.49 14.53
C THR A 187 7.46 7.25 14.28
N MET A 188 8.20 8.27 13.84
CA MET A 188 9.59 8.17 13.46
C MET A 188 10.54 8.10 14.64
N ARG A 189 10.17 8.61 15.83
CA ARG A 189 11.04 8.48 17.02
C ARG A 189 11.31 7.01 17.37
N ARG A 190 10.25 6.21 17.46
CA ARG A 190 10.37 4.78 17.78
C ARG A 190 11.04 4.01 16.65
N PHE A 191 10.68 4.33 15.40
CA PHE A 191 11.27 3.69 14.24
C PHE A 191 12.78 3.96 14.16
N ASN A 192 13.20 5.21 14.30
CA ASN A 192 14.61 5.58 14.30
C ASN A 192 15.40 4.90 15.43
N TYR A 193 14.81 4.78 16.61
CA TYR A 193 15.41 4.01 17.71
C TYR A 193 15.56 2.52 17.37
N SER A 194 14.56 1.90 16.74
CA SER A 194 14.63 0.48 16.36
C SER A 194 15.67 0.18 15.29
N VAL A 195 15.90 1.11 14.36
CA VAL A 195 16.83 0.92 13.23
C VAL A 195 18.25 1.32 13.62
N ASN A 196 18.43 2.48 14.25
CA ASN A 196 19.76 3.06 14.52
C ASN A 196 20.17 3.00 16.00
N GLY A 197 19.27 2.60 16.92
CA GLY A 197 19.52 2.69 18.37
C GLY A 197 19.51 4.13 18.91
N VAL A 198 19.07 5.10 18.11
CA VAL A 198 19.18 6.54 18.40
C VAL A 198 17.82 7.12 18.74
N ASP A 199 17.67 7.60 19.97
CA ASP A 199 16.53 8.43 20.38
C ASP A 199 16.83 9.91 20.05
N LEU A 200 16.19 10.41 18.99
CA LEU A 200 16.38 11.78 18.50
C LEU A 200 16.07 12.85 19.57
N ALA A 201 15.19 12.56 20.52
CA ALA A 201 14.88 13.49 21.59
C ALA A 201 16.10 13.80 22.49
N LYS A 202 17.05 12.87 22.61
CA LYS A 202 18.31 13.09 23.35
C LYS A 202 19.20 14.13 22.69
N TYR A 203 18.99 14.39 21.40
CA TYR A 203 19.71 15.40 20.61
C TYR A 203 18.90 16.70 20.48
N GLY A 204 17.88 16.90 21.32
CA GLY A 204 17.06 18.11 21.30
C GLY A 204 15.99 18.13 20.20
N ALA A 205 15.79 17.02 19.48
CA ALA A 205 14.74 16.94 18.47
C ALA A 205 13.35 17.02 19.11
N ARG A 206 12.44 17.76 18.47
CA ARG A 206 11.08 18.00 18.95
C ARG A 206 10.07 17.24 18.10
N ASP A 207 8.95 16.86 18.71
CA ASP A 207 7.82 16.34 17.96
C ASP A 207 7.30 17.43 17.03
N MET A 208 7.13 17.14 15.75
CA MET A 208 6.65 18.12 14.76
C MET A 208 5.30 18.73 15.15
N ARG A 209 4.48 18.02 15.95
CA ARG A 209 3.22 18.57 16.51
C ARG A 209 3.43 19.77 17.43
N SER A 210 4.64 19.97 17.98
CA SER A 210 4.93 21.17 18.77
C SER A 210 4.87 22.44 17.90
N LEU A 211 5.11 22.33 16.59
CA LEU A 211 4.99 23.45 15.65
C LEU A 211 3.54 23.81 15.32
N LEU A 212 2.59 22.90 15.56
CA LEU A 212 1.15 23.16 15.38
C LEU A 212 0.53 23.98 16.50
N ASN A 213 1.23 24.14 17.64
CA ASN A 213 0.77 24.92 18.79
C ASN A 213 1.78 26.02 19.14
N PRO A 214 1.80 27.15 18.43
CA PRO A 214 2.63 28.29 18.83
C PRO A 214 2.16 28.99 20.13
N PHE A 215 1.03 28.59 20.74
CA PHE A 215 0.41 29.27 21.89
C PHE A 215 0.29 28.48 23.20
N LYS A 216 1.02 27.36 23.38
CA LYS A 216 1.23 26.86 24.76
C LYS A 216 2.44 27.54 25.37
N ILE A 217 2.12 28.64 26.03
CA ILE A 217 2.91 29.48 26.93
C ILE A 217 3.81 28.61 27.83
N ALA A 218 4.98 29.18 28.12
CA ALA A 218 6.04 28.76 29.03
C ALA A 218 5.61 27.93 30.26
N PRO A 219 6.49 27.09 30.82
CA PRO A 219 6.32 26.62 32.18
C PRO A 219 6.27 27.85 33.09
N GLN A 220 5.09 28.17 33.63
CA GLN A 220 5.04 29.07 34.76
C GLN A 220 5.77 28.37 35.90
N ILE A 221 6.85 29.03 36.30
CA ILE A 221 7.54 28.81 37.56
C ILE A 221 6.50 28.95 38.68
N GLU A 222 6.62 28.04 39.64
CA GLU A 222 5.95 27.89 40.93
C GLU A 222 5.69 29.21 41.69
N PRO A 223 4.78 29.17 42.68
CA PRO A 223 5.27 28.85 44.03
C PRO A 223 4.81 27.49 44.58
#